data_AF-A0AAD7FKP9-F1
#
_entry.id   AF-A0AAD7FKP9-F1
#
_cell.length_a   1.000
_cell.length_b   1.000
_cell.length_c   1.000
_cell.angle_alpha   90.00
_cell.angle_beta   90.00
_cell.angle_gamma   90.00
#
_symmetry.space_group_name_H-M   'P 1'
#
loop_
_entity.id
_entity.type
_entity.pdbx_description
1 polymer ?
#
loop_
_entity_poly.entity_id
_entity_poly.type
_entity_poly.pdbx_seq_one_letter_code
_entity_poly.pdbx_strand_id
1 'polypeptide(L)'
;YWSLDASGTARLTAEEARELGFPELCLALNMGGTRWSDKDYTGIQQFHAAKGYDPDGLDVARELGYPIFELACTKEELHAHCE
;
A
#
# COMPACT_ATOMS: atom_id res chain seq x y z
N TYR A 1 8.53 16.33 -0.85
CA TYR A 1 8.89 17.74 -1.14
C TYR A 1 9.68 18.27 0.04
N TRP A 2 10.39 19.40 -0.12
CA TRP A 2 11.18 20.00 0.97
C TRP A 2 10.46 21.22 1.56
N SER A 3 10.55 21.38 2.88
CA SER A 3 10.19 22.59 3.62
C SER A 3 11.20 22.75 4.77
N LEU A 4 11.48 24.00 5.14
CA LEU A 4 12.32 24.38 6.27
C LEU A 4 11.51 24.91 7.46
N ASP A 5 10.21 25.14 7.29
CA ASP A 5 9.37 25.61 8.38
C ASP A 5 8.98 24.43 9.29
N ALA A 6 8.80 24.71 10.58
CA ALA A 6 8.54 23.67 11.58
C ALA A 6 7.22 22.90 11.34
N SER A 7 6.27 23.48 10.62
CA SER A 7 5.00 22.83 10.26
C SER A 7 5.07 22.06 8.94
N GLY A 8 6.13 22.25 8.15
CA GLY A 8 6.31 21.63 6.84
C GLY A 8 5.34 22.14 5.76
N THR A 9 4.63 23.25 6.00
CA THR A 9 3.56 23.74 5.12
C THR A 9 4.06 24.67 4.00
N ALA A 10 5.15 25.39 4.24
CA ALA A 10 5.80 26.27 3.27
C ALA A 10 6.77 25.46 2.40
N ARG A 11 6.22 24.82 1.37
CA ARG A 11 7.00 24.06 0.39
C ARG A 11 8.00 24.95 -0.34
N LEU A 12 9.27 24.52 -0.38
CA LEU A 12 10.29 25.10 -1.23
C LEU A 12 9.98 24.84 -2.71
N THR A 13 10.27 25.83 -3.55
CA THR A 13 10.32 25.65 -5.00
C THR A 13 11.47 24.70 -5.39
N ALA A 14 11.41 24.17 -6.61
CA ALA A 14 12.47 23.30 -7.12
C ALA A 14 13.83 24.02 -7.24
N GLU A 15 13.80 25.32 -7.55
CA GLU A 15 15.00 26.14 -7.68
C GLU A 15 15.65 26.40 -6.31
N GLU A 16 14.87 26.83 -5.32
CA GLU A 16 15.34 27.01 -3.94
C GLU A 16 15.90 25.71 -3.35
N ALA A 17 15.21 24.58 -3.57
CA ALA A 17 15.67 23.29 -3.07
C ALA A 17 17.04 22.90 -3.69
N ARG A 18 17.21 23.13 -5.00
CA ARG A 18 18.46 22.86 -5.73
C ARG A 18 19.60 23.76 -5.25
N GLU A 19 19.35 25.06 -5.07
CA GLU A 19 20.35 26.01 -4.57
C GLU A 19 20.82 25.68 -3.16
N LEU A 20 19.91 25.17 -2.32
CA LEU A 20 20.21 24.70 -0.96
C LEU A 20 20.84 23.29 -0.92
N GLY A 21 21.06 22.67 -2.08
CA GLY A 21 21.68 21.34 -2.18
C GLY A 21 20.78 20.18 -1.79
N PHE A 22 19.46 20.39 -1.72
CA PHE A 22 18.53 19.29 -1.47
C PHE A 22 18.41 18.39 -2.69
N PRO A 23 18.37 17.06 -2.49
CA PRO A 23 18.22 16.13 -3.59
C PRO A 23 16.82 16.23 -4.20
N GLU A 24 16.74 16.00 -5.51
CA GLU A 24 15.47 15.85 -6.19
C GLU A 24 14.82 14.53 -5.77
N LEU A 25 13.65 14.63 -5.13
CA LEU A 25 12.87 13.46 -4.71
C LEU A 25 12.07 12.94 -5.91
N CYS A 26 12.67 12.05 -6.68
CA CYS A 26 11.97 11.28 -7.71
C CYS A 26 11.34 10.04 -7.06
N LEU A 27 10.07 10.14 -6.68
CA LEU A 27 9.32 8.97 -6.22
C LEU A 27 8.98 8.09 -7.44
N ALA A 28 9.72 7.00 -7.63
CA ALA A 28 9.37 5.98 -8.61
C ALA A 28 8.50 4.91 -7.92
N LEU A 29 7.19 4.97 -8.16
CA LEU A 29 6.29 3.88 -7.77
C LEU A 29 6.26 2.84 -8.87
N ASN A 30 6.94 1.71 -8.65
CA ASN A 30 6.78 0.55 -9.52
C ASN A 30 5.55 -0.24 -9.07
N MET A 31 4.39 0.08 -9.65
CA MET A 31 3.17 -0.69 -9.45
C MET A 31 3.17 -1.89 -10.39
N GLY A 32 4.00 -2.89 -10.08
CA GLY A 32 3.95 -4.21 -10.70
C GLY A 32 2.80 -5.02 -10.10
N GLY A 33 1.57 -4.80 -10.55
CA GLY A 33 0.44 -5.63 -10.17
C GLY A 33 0.49 -6.95 -10.92
N THR A 34 0.84 -8.06 -10.25
CA THR A 34 0.54 -9.38 -10.81
C THR A 34 -0.96 -9.57 -10.67
N ARG A 35 -1.70 -9.67 -11.79
CA ARG A 35 -3.13 -10.01 -11.72
C ARG A 35 -3.24 -11.46 -11.28
N TRP A 36 -3.68 -11.67 -10.05
CA TRP A 36 -4.02 -13.00 -9.56
C TRP A 36 -5.42 -13.34 -10.01
N SER A 37 -5.59 -14.55 -10.56
CA SER A 37 -6.91 -15.08 -10.85
C SER A 37 -7.60 -15.55 -9.57
N ASP A 38 -8.91 -15.74 -9.61
CA ASP A 38 -9.67 -16.30 -8.48
C ASP A 38 -9.12 -17.66 -8.04
N LYS A 39 -8.57 -18.42 -8.99
CA LYS A 39 -7.91 -19.70 -8.73
C LYS A 39 -6.63 -19.53 -7.90
N ASP A 40 -5.85 -18.49 -8.18
CA ASP A 40 -4.63 -18.19 -7.43
C ASP A 40 -4.97 -17.80 -6.00
N TYR A 41 -5.96 -16.93 -5.81
CA TYR A 41 -6.48 -16.57 -4.49
C TYR A 41 -6.99 -17.79 -3.72
N THR A 42 -7.80 -18.63 -4.36
CA THR A 42 -8.34 -19.86 -3.75
C THR A 42 -7.20 -20.80 -3.34
N GLY A 43 -6.19 -20.98 -4.19
CA GLY A 43 -5.05 -21.84 -3.90
C GLY A 43 -4.22 -21.32 -2.71
N ILE A 44 -3.99 -20.01 -2.67
CA ILE A 44 -3.28 -19.35 -1.56
C ILE A 44 -4.08 -19.48 -0.26
N GLN A 45 -5.40 -19.29 -0.31
CA GLN A 45 -6.28 -19.46 0.84
C GLN A 45 -6.21 -20.88 1.40
N GLN A 46 -6.32 -21.90 0.53
CA GLN A 46 -6.23 -23.31 0.90
C GLN A 46 -4.85 -23.66 1.50
N PHE A 47 -3.77 -23.11 0.95
CA PHE A 47 -2.43 -23.32 1.47
C PHE A 47 -2.26 -22.79 2.89
N HIS A 48 -2.76 -21.59 3.18
CA HIS A 48 -2.70 -21.00 4.52
C HIS A 48 -3.59 -21.76 5.51
N ALA A 49 -4.79 -22.15 5.09
CA ALA A 49 -5.68 -23.01 5.89
C ALA A 49 -5.01 -24.35 6.23
N ALA A 50 -4.32 -24.98 5.27
CA ALA A 50 -3.57 -26.22 5.51
C ALA A 50 -2.40 -26.06 6.51
N LYS A 51 -1.88 -24.83 6.66
CA LYS A 51 -0.89 -24.50 7.69
C LYS A 51 -1.49 -24.12 9.04
N GLY A 52 -2.82 -24.10 9.15
CA GLY A 52 -3.54 -23.77 10.38
C GLY A 52 -3.84 -22.29 10.57
N TYR A 53 -3.63 -21.45 9.55
CA TYR A 53 -4.05 -20.05 9.60
C TYR A 53 -5.53 -19.90 9.27
N ASP A 54 -6.18 -18.93 9.92
CA ASP A 54 -7.52 -18.48 9.53
C ASP A 54 -7.42 -17.64 8.24
N PRO A 55 -8.04 -18.08 7.12
CA PRO A 55 -8.01 -17.33 5.86
C PRO A 55 -8.71 -15.97 5.93
N ASP A 56 -9.65 -15.76 6.86
CA ASP A 56 -10.30 -14.48 7.10
C ASP A 56 -9.57 -13.64 8.18
N GLY A 57 -8.49 -14.20 8.72
CA GLY A 57 -7.66 -13.57 9.75
C GLY A 57 -6.54 -12.69 9.18
N LEU A 58 -5.91 -11.94 10.08
CA LEU A 58 -4.79 -11.05 9.76
C LEU A 58 -3.42 -11.64 10.12
N ASP A 59 -3.39 -12.87 10.61
CA ASP A 59 -2.19 -13.45 11.22
C ASP A 59 -1.08 -13.69 10.21
N VAL A 60 -1.44 -14.15 9.01
CA VAL A 60 -0.50 -14.29 7.88
C VAL A 60 0.12 -12.95 7.51
N ALA A 61 -0.70 -11.90 7.42
CA ALA A 61 -0.22 -10.56 7.07
C ALA A 61 0.73 -10.02 8.16
N ARG A 62 0.40 -10.23 9.44
CA ARG A 62 1.24 -9.85 10.59
C ARG A 62 2.60 -10.57 10.56
N GLU A 63 2.60 -11.88 10.34
CA GLU A 63 3.82 -12.69 10.32
C GLU A 63 4.75 -12.30 9.17
N LEU A 64 4.20 -11.98 8.01
CA LEU A 64 4.96 -11.54 6.84
C LEU A 64 5.35 -10.05 6.87
N GLY A 65 4.91 -9.31 7.90
CA GLY A 65 5.15 -7.87 8.00
C GLY A 65 4.42 -7.05 6.93
N TYR A 66 3.33 -7.58 6.38
CA TYR A 66 2.51 -6.87 5.40
C TYR A 66 1.64 -5.81 6.07
N PRO A 67 1.43 -4.66 5.40
CA PRO A 67 0.53 -3.64 5.89
C PRO A 67 -0.90 -4.18 6.01
N ILE A 68 -1.51 -3.94 7.16
CA ILE A 68 -2.91 -4.27 7.42
C ILE A 68 -3.73 -3.05 7.01
N PHE A 69 -4.56 -3.22 5.99
CA PHE A 69 -5.49 -2.18 5.55
C PHE A 69 -6.88 -2.50 6.08
N GLU A 70 -7.45 -1.58 6.84
CA GLU A 70 -8.89 -1.55 7.06
C GLU A 70 -9.51 -0.79 5.89
N LEU A 71 -10.24 -1.51 5.03
CA LEU A 71 -11.03 -0.87 3.99
C LEU A 71 -12.11 -0.03 4.68
N ALA A 72 -12.09 1.28 4.44
CA ALA A 72 -13.06 2.22 5.00
C ALA A 72 -14.47 2.08 4.39
N CYS A 73 -14.64 1.18 3.43
CA CYS A 73 -15.89 0.85 2.76
C CYS A 73 -16.34 -0.57 3.11
N THR A 74 -17.65 -0.76 3.22
CA THR A 74 -18.20 -2.09 3.50
C THR A 74 -18.09 -3.01 2.28
N LYS A 75 -18.17 -4.33 2.49
CA LYS A 75 -18.14 -5.32 1.40
C LYS A 75 -19.25 -5.06 0.37
N GLU A 76 -20.40 -4.54 0.80
CA GLU A 76 -21.52 -4.18 -0.07
C GLU A 76 -21.17 -3.00 -1.00
N GLU A 77 -20.46 -2.00 -0.49
CA GLU A 77 -20.08 -0.81 -1.26
C GLU A 77 -19.00 -1.12 -2.31
N LEU A 78 -18.11 -2.08 -2.03
CA LEU A 78 -17.09 -2.53 -2.97
C LEU A 78 -17.67 -3.28 -4.18
N HIS A 79 -18.73 -4.07 -3.98
CA HIS A 79 -19.38 -4.79 -5.09
C HIS A 79 -20.07 -3.81 -6.07
N ALA A 80 -20.63 -2.71 -5.56
CA ALA A 80 -21.32 -1.71 -6.36
C ALA A 80 -20.41 -0.80 -7.19
N HIS A 81 -19.08 -0.81 -6.95
CA HIS A 81 -18.12 0.05 -7.64
C HIS A 81 -17.22 -0.68 -8.65
N CYS A 82 -17.37 -2.00 -8.78
CA CYS A 82 -16.58 -2.83 -9.71
C CYS A 82 -17.40 -3.39 -10.89
N GLU A 83 -18.66 -2.97 -11.07
CA GLU A 83 -19.45 -3.21 -12.30
C GLU A 83 -19.23 -2.13 -13.38
#